data_AF-A0A084SFR7-F1
#
_entry.id   AF-A0A084SFR7-F1
#
_cell.length_a   1.000
_cell.length_b   1.000
_cell.length_c   1.000
_cell.angle_alpha   90.00
_cell.angle_beta   90.00
_cell.angle_gamma   90.00
#
_symmetry.space_group_name_H-M   'P 1'
#
loop_
_entity.id
_entity.type
_entity.pdbx_description
1 polymer ?
#
loop_
_entity_poly.entity_id
_entity_poly.type
_entity_poly.pdbx_seq_one_letter_code
_entity_poly.pdbx_strand_id
1 'polypeptide(L)'
;MESPVPGGPRVAARKKLVLAMAALGALSVAGGAFFALGILGGGGSSGDPSLANEARVNVLRLCGDVQSYRDEHGVFLQGGPVPREVPRGGRAVRFEPDENLKRIGFSPGERIHYQYQVVVQETPLGEAEVTCYARGDLDGDGQVSVFSVTLDANGMTSAVKVERETE
;
A
#
# COMPACT_ATOMS: atom_id res chain seq x y z
N MET A 1 52.68 -6.61 24.62
CA MET A 1 52.50 -8.05 24.42
C MET A 1 51.23 -8.21 23.59
N GLU A 2 51.29 -7.97 22.29
CA GLU A 2 51.70 -8.92 21.23
C GLU A 2 50.86 -10.21 21.24
N SER A 3 50.07 -10.32 20.16
CA SER A 3 49.19 -11.42 19.71
C SER A 3 49.98 -12.74 19.50
N PRO A 4 49.34 -13.93 19.29
CA PRO A 4 48.55 -14.17 18.08
C PRO A 4 47.32 -15.11 18.24
N VAL A 5 46.29 -14.81 17.46
CA VAL A 5 45.22 -15.76 17.08
C VAL A 5 45.76 -16.62 15.92
N PRO A 6 45.71 -17.96 15.99
CA PRO A 6 46.10 -18.81 14.87
C PRO A 6 44.95 -19.03 13.89
N GLY A 7 45.31 -19.01 12.60
CA GLY A 7 44.41 -19.18 11.47
C GLY A 7 43.87 -20.60 11.27
N GLY A 8 42.82 -20.69 10.45
CA GLY A 8 42.06 -21.91 10.18
C GLY A 8 42.73 -22.91 9.21
N PRO A 9 41.95 -23.88 8.72
CA PRO A 9 42.03 -24.23 7.30
C PRO A 9 40.67 -24.41 6.62
N ARG A 10 40.61 -23.99 5.36
CA ARG A 10 39.60 -24.35 4.35
C ARG A 10 39.94 -25.72 3.75
N VAL A 11 39.04 -26.70 3.77
CA VAL A 11 38.99 -27.88 2.87
C VAL A 11 37.52 -28.38 2.87
N ALA A 12 36.71 -28.15 1.83
CA ALA A 12 36.57 -28.84 0.54
C ALA A 12 35.53 -29.99 0.50
N ALA A 13 34.82 -30.01 -0.62
CA ALA A 13 34.31 -31.15 -1.38
C ALA A 13 33.07 -31.95 -0.90
N ARG A 14 32.02 -31.78 -1.72
CA ARG A 14 30.95 -32.72 -2.13
C ARG A 14 31.14 -34.20 -1.75
N LYS A 15 30.04 -34.87 -1.39
CA LYS A 15 29.71 -36.24 -1.81
C LYS A 15 28.19 -36.50 -1.78
N LYS A 16 27.75 -37.26 -2.78
CA LYS A 16 26.38 -37.68 -3.12
C LYS A 16 25.96 -38.95 -2.34
N LEU A 17 24.69 -39.35 -2.55
CA LEU A 17 24.10 -40.70 -2.38
C LEU A 17 23.68 -40.98 -0.93
N VAL A 18 22.52 -41.57 -0.59
CA VAL A 18 21.83 -42.74 -1.19
C VAL A 18 20.33 -42.73 -0.83
N LEU A 19 19.52 -43.25 -1.76
CA LEU A 19 18.11 -43.66 -1.64
C LEU A 19 17.80 -44.54 -0.41
N ALA A 20 16.58 -44.43 0.11
CA ALA A 20 15.84 -45.59 0.61
C ALA A 20 14.42 -45.57 0.05
N MET A 21 14.17 -46.54 -0.82
CA MET A 21 12.88 -46.92 -1.41
C MET A 21 12.18 -47.96 -0.52
N ALA A 22 10.92 -48.22 -0.86
CA ALA A 22 10.04 -49.35 -0.50
C ALA A 22 9.08 -49.07 0.67
N ALA A 23 7.79 -49.40 0.61
CA ALA A 23 6.99 -50.21 -0.31
C ALA A 23 5.51 -49.76 -0.18
N LEU A 24 4.77 -49.53 -1.26
CA LEU A 24 3.96 -50.52 -2.01
C LEU A 24 2.76 -51.07 -1.20
N GLY A 25 1.58 -50.52 -1.50
CA GLY A 25 0.26 -51.11 -1.30
C GLY A 25 -0.60 -50.70 -2.49
N ALA A 26 -1.08 -51.68 -3.25
CA ALA A 26 -1.53 -51.56 -4.63
C ALA A 26 -3.05 -51.76 -4.79
N LEU A 27 -3.57 -51.27 -5.94
CA LEU A 27 -4.87 -51.51 -6.58
C LEU A 27 -6.11 -50.87 -5.90
N SER A 28 -7.09 -50.28 -6.61
CA SER A 28 -7.58 -50.58 -7.97
C SER A 28 -8.55 -49.50 -8.50
N VAL A 29 -8.49 -49.26 -9.83
CA VAL A 29 -9.62 -49.16 -10.78
C VAL A 29 -10.45 -47.87 -10.87
N ALA A 30 -10.25 -47.20 -12.02
CA ALA A 30 -11.22 -46.53 -12.90
C ALA A 30 -12.03 -45.31 -12.44
N GLY A 31 -12.01 -44.29 -13.31
CA GLY A 31 -13.16 -43.45 -13.57
C GLY A 31 -13.07 -42.07 -12.94
N GLY A 32 -13.06 -41.05 -13.79
CA GLY A 32 -12.88 -39.66 -13.39
C GLY A 32 -13.95 -39.14 -12.43
N ALA A 33 -13.53 -38.21 -11.57
CA ALA A 33 -14.23 -36.97 -11.27
C ALA A 33 -13.33 -36.15 -10.35
N PHE A 34 -12.90 -35.00 -10.87
CA PHE A 34 -12.63 -33.76 -10.15
C PHE A 34 -12.29 -33.88 -8.66
N PHE A 35 -10.99 -33.85 -8.37
CA PHE A 35 -10.47 -33.35 -7.10
C PHE A 35 -10.89 -31.88 -6.95
N ALA A 36 -12.01 -31.63 -6.26
CA ALA A 36 -12.31 -30.34 -5.67
C ALA A 36 -11.37 -30.15 -4.47
N LEU A 37 -10.09 -29.90 -4.75
CA LEU A 37 -9.16 -29.40 -3.77
C LEU A 37 -9.41 -27.89 -3.67
N GLY A 38 -10.00 -27.48 -2.56
CA GLY A 38 -10.16 -26.06 -2.22
C GLY A 38 -8.82 -25.36 -2.25
N ILE A 39 -8.61 -24.55 -3.29
CA ILE A 39 -7.61 -23.49 -3.30
C ILE A 39 -8.30 -22.27 -2.70
N LEU A 40 -8.14 -22.15 -1.38
CA LEU A 40 -7.88 -20.87 -0.73
C LEU A 40 -6.72 -20.19 -1.46
N GLY A 41 -6.87 -18.93 -1.80
CA GLY A 41 -5.76 -18.12 -2.29
C GLY A 41 -6.28 -16.95 -3.09
N GLY A 42 -6.54 -15.85 -2.38
CA GLY A 42 -7.08 -14.61 -2.94
C GLY A 42 -6.40 -14.22 -4.25
N GLY A 43 -7.23 -13.71 -5.16
CA GLY A 43 -6.77 -13.08 -6.39
C GLY A 43 -5.67 -12.10 -6.05
N GLY A 44 -4.44 -12.51 -6.36
CA GLY A 44 -3.28 -11.66 -6.29
C GLY A 44 -3.59 -10.48 -7.19
N SER A 45 -3.77 -9.32 -6.58
CA SER A 45 -3.83 -8.05 -7.28
C SER A 45 -2.60 -8.03 -8.19
N SER A 46 -2.83 -8.13 -9.49
CA SER A 46 -1.86 -7.80 -10.51
C SER A 46 -1.90 -6.28 -10.74
N GLY A 47 -2.15 -5.52 -9.67
CA GLY A 47 -1.96 -4.08 -9.68
C GLY A 47 -0.49 -3.79 -9.91
N ASP A 48 -0.20 -2.88 -10.84
CA ASP A 48 1.15 -2.44 -11.13
C ASP A 48 1.81 -1.92 -9.83
N PRO A 49 2.89 -2.56 -9.33
CA PRO A 49 3.55 -2.15 -8.10
C PRO A 49 4.01 -0.69 -8.12
N SER A 50 4.26 -0.12 -9.31
CA SER A 50 4.64 1.28 -9.45
C SER A 50 3.48 2.23 -9.12
N LEU A 51 2.24 1.87 -9.47
CA LEU A 51 1.06 2.66 -9.17
C LEU A 51 0.70 2.60 -7.69
N ALA A 52 0.81 1.41 -7.08
CA ALA A 52 0.66 1.29 -5.63
C ALA A 52 1.72 2.13 -4.87
N ASN A 53 2.92 2.28 -5.44
CA ASN A 53 3.95 3.15 -4.88
C ASN A 53 3.61 4.65 -5.03
N GLU A 54 3.00 5.07 -6.15
CA GLU A 54 2.49 6.44 -6.32
C GLU A 54 1.57 6.84 -5.16
N ALA A 55 0.55 6.03 -4.87
CA ALA A 55 -0.39 6.33 -3.79
C ALA A 55 0.30 6.43 -2.43
N ARG A 56 1.20 5.49 -2.11
CA ARG A 56 1.93 5.48 -0.83
C ARG A 56 2.77 6.73 -0.64
N VAL A 57 3.51 7.13 -1.67
CA VAL A 57 4.37 8.33 -1.61
C VAL A 57 3.50 9.58 -1.51
N ASN A 58 2.48 9.70 -2.34
CA ASN A 58 1.68 10.91 -2.42
C ASN A 58 0.73 11.09 -1.22
N VAL A 59 0.21 10.02 -0.61
CA VAL A 59 -0.63 10.15 0.60
C VAL A 59 0.19 10.60 1.82
N LEU A 60 1.43 10.09 1.95
CA LEU A 60 2.36 10.55 2.99
C LEU A 60 2.74 12.01 2.78
N ARG A 61 3.06 12.38 1.54
CA ARG A 61 3.34 13.76 1.17
C ARG A 61 2.15 14.68 1.47
N LEU A 62 0.94 14.29 1.10
CA LEU A 62 -0.27 15.08 1.37
C LEU A 62 -0.43 15.37 2.85
N CYS A 63 -0.26 14.36 3.72
CA CYS A 63 -0.33 14.56 5.17
C CYS A 63 0.84 15.40 5.71
N GLY A 64 2.04 15.26 5.16
CA GLY A 64 3.17 16.11 5.50
C GLY A 64 2.95 17.59 5.12
N ASP A 65 2.38 17.84 3.94
CA ASP A 65 2.05 19.18 3.45
C ASP A 65 0.94 19.81 4.33
N VAL A 66 -0.07 19.02 4.74
CA VAL A 66 -1.12 19.47 5.67
C VAL A 66 -0.55 19.82 7.04
N GLN A 67 0.34 18.98 7.58
CA GLN A 67 1.01 19.26 8.85
C GLN A 67 1.84 20.55 8.77
N SER A 68 2.60 20.72 7.68
CA SER A 68 3.40 21.92 7.44
C SER A 68 2.53 23.18 7.41
N TYR A 69 1.40 23.12 6.69
CA TYR A 69 0.43 24.21 6.68
C TYR A 69 -0.10 24.54 8.08
N ARG A 70 -0.43 23.52 8.88
CA ARG A 70 -0.90 23.71 10.26
C ARG A 70 0.17 24.30 11.16
N ASP A 71 1.43 23.93 10.98
CA ASP A 71 2.53 24.49 11.77
C ASP A 71 2.80 25.96 11.40
N GLU A 72 2.54 26.36 10.16
CA GLU A 72 2.66 27.76 9.71
C GLU A 72 1.43 28.62 10.05
N HIS A 73 0.22 28.07 9.98
CA HIS A 73 -1.04 28.82 10.05
C HIS A 73 -1.91 28.52 11.28
N GLY A 74 -1.54 27.50 12.07
CA GLY A 74 -2.26 27.10 13.29
C GLY A 74 -3.58 26.34 13.06
N VAL A 75 -3.95 26.01 11.82
CA VAL A 75 -5.21 25.34 11.48
C VAL A 75 -5.01 24.27 10.41
N PHE A 76 -5.80 23.18 10.48
CA PHE A 76 -5.88 22.19 9.40
C PHE A 76 -6.86 22.65 8.32
N LEU A 77 -6.53 22.36 7.06
CA LEU A 77 -7.42 22.60 5.92
C LEU A 77 -7.94 21.29 5.34
N GLN A 78 -9.26 21.25 5.11
CA GLN A 78 -9.90 20.21 4.30
C GLN A 78 -9.63 20.51 2.82
N GLY A 79 -9.39 19.47 2.00
CA GLY A 79 -9.13 19.61 0.58
C GLY A 79 -9.60 18.39 -0.19
N GLY A 80 -9.87 18.55 -1.48
CA GLY A 80 -10.43 17.51 -2.32
C GLY A 80 -11.89 17.17 -2.00
N PRO A 81 -12.42 16.12 -2.65
CA PRO A 81 -11.70 15.18 -3.51
C PRO A 81 -11.25 15.80 -4.85
N VAL A 82 -9.98 15.63 -5.22
CA VAL A 82 -9.42 16.01 -6.54
C VAL A 82 -8.69 14.84 -7.19
N PRO A 83 -9.04 14.46 -8.43
CA PRO A 83 -10.24 14.87 -9.17
C PRO A 83 -11.55 14.46 -8.46
N ARG A 84 -12.69 15.00 -8.90
CA ARG A 84 -13.99 14.69 -8.28
C ARG A 84 -14.36 13.22 -8.31
N GLU A 85 -13.97 12.52 -9.37
CA GLU A 85 -14.21 11.09 -9.55
C GLU A 85 -12.93 10.31 -9.30
N VAL A 86 -13.06 9.09 -8.79
CA VAL A 86 -11.92 8.18 -8.62
C VAL A 86 -11.43 7.73 -10.01
N PRO A 87 -10.16 7.96 -10.37
CA PRO A 87 -9.61 7.48 -11.64
C PRO A 87 -9.70 5.95 -11.74
N ARG A 88 -10.01 5.45 -12.95
CA ARG A 88 -10.28 4.03 -13.21
C ARG A 88 -9.40 3.45 -14.32
N GLY A 89 -9.17 2.14 -14.26
CA GLY A 89 -8.47 1.35 -15.29
C GLY A 89 -7.02 1.78 -15.52
N GLY A 90 -6.36 2.30 -14.48
CA GLY A 90 -4.95 2.68 -14.53
C GLY A 90 -4.66 3.84 -15.48
N ARG A 91 -5.69 4.58 -15.91
CA ARG A 91 -5.53 5.73 -16.79
C ARG A 91 -5.18 6.97 -15.97
N ALA A 92 -3.98 7.51 -16.18
CA ALA A 92 -3.67 8.79 -15.57
C ALA A 92 -4.58 9.91 -16.11
N VAL A 93 -5.00 10.78 -15.20
CA VAL A 93 -5.80 11.98 -15.46
C VAL A 93 -5.04 13.22 -15.02
N ARG A 94 -5.46 14.39 -15.49
CA ARG A 94 -4.82 15.65 -15.11
C ARG A 94 -5.16 15.99 -13.66
N PHE A 95 -4.15 16.40 -12.89
CA PHE A 95 -4.35 16.96 -11.56
C PHE A 95 -4.59 18.46 -11.65
N GLU A 96 -5.78 18.90 -11.23
CA GLU A 96 -6.14 20.32 -11.13
C GLU A 96 -6.54 20.59 -9.67
N PRO A 97 -5.61 21.04 -8.82
CA PRO A 97 -5.87 21.19 -7.40
C PRO A 97 -6.98 22.22 -7.16
N ASP A 98 -7.80 21.98 -6.14
CA ASP A 98 -8.70 23.00 -5.63
C ASP A 98 -7.93 24.07 -4.83
N GLU A 99 -8.64 25.11 -4.40
CA GLU A 99 -8.03 26.22 -3.67
C GLU A 99 -7.36 25.81 -2.36
N ASN A 100 -7.88 24.79 -1.67
CA ASN A 100 -7.31 24.36 -0.40
C ASN A 100 -6.07 23.48 -0.62
N LEU A 101 -6.09 22.56 -1.58
CA LEU A 101 -4.91 21.78 -1.96
C LEU A 101 -3.79 22.68 -2.50
N LYS A 102 -4.12 23.76 -3.21
CA LYS A 102 -3.14 24.80 -3.59
C LYS A 102 -2.54 25.49 -2.38
N ARG A 103 -3.36 25.89 -1.39
CA ARG A 103 -2.89 26.53 -0.15
C ARG A 103 -2.02 25.62 0.69
N ILE A 104 -2.38 24.33 0.78
CA ILE A 104 -1.57 23.28 1.41
C ILE A 104 -0.24 23.08 0.69
N GLY A 105 -0.14 23.43 -0.60
CA GLY A 105 1.07 23.25 -1.40
C GLY A 105 1.19 21.85 -2.02
N PHE A 106 0.12 21.06 -1.99
CA PHE A 106 0.15 19.68 -2.47
C PHE A 106 0.27 19.61 -4.00
N SER A 107 1.32 18.94 -4.48
CA SER A 107 1.62 18.77 -5.90
C SER A 107 2.17 17.35 -6.18
N PRO A 108 1.30 16.39 -6.52
CA PRO A 108 1.68 15.00 -6.85
C PRO A 108 2.23 14.83 -8.28
N GLY A 109 2.25 15.91 -9.07
CA GLY A 109 2.57 15.90 -10.51
C GLY A 109 1.37 16.29 -11.39
N GLU A 110 1.60 16.47 -12.70
CA GLU A 110 0.56 16.89 -13.64
C GLU A 110 -0.44 15.79 -13.99
N ARG A 111 0.01 14.53 -13.89
CA ARG A 111 -0.75 13.33 -14.25
C ARG A 111 -0.74 12.34 -13.08
N ILE A 112 -1.92 11.93 -12.68
CA ILE A 112 -2.15 11.12 -11.46
C ILE A 112 -3.08 9.95 -11.75
N HIS A 113 -2.93 8.87 -11.00
CA HIS A 113 -3.79 7.68 -11.08
C HIS A 113 -4.76 7.55 -9.90
N TYR A 114 -4.69 8.49 -8.97
CA TYR A 114 -5.45 8.49 -7.73
C TYR A 114 -6.16 9.82 -7.51
N GLN A 115 -7.33 9.76 -6.90
CA GLN A 115 -7.98 10.90 -6.28
C GLN A 115 -7.39 11.16 -4.90
N TYR A 116 -7.13 12.42 -4.59
CA TYR A 116 -6.61 12.86 -3.31
C TYR A 116 -7.65 13.66 -2.52
N GLN A 117 -7.73 13.41 -1.21
CA GLN A 117 -8.63 14.11 -0.31
C GLN A 117 -8.00 14.25 1.07
N VAL A 118 -8.23 15.39 1.71
CA VAL A 118 -7.96 15.63 3.13
C VAL A 118 -9.30 15.79 3.81
N VAL A 119 -9.56 14.99 4.84
CA VAL A 119 -10.74 15.11 5.69
C VAL A 119 -10.27 15.49 7.08
N VAL A 120 -10.90 16.51 7.67
CA VAL A 120 -10.63 16.95 9.05
C VAL A 120 -11.88 16.62 9.86
N GLN A 121 -11.71 15.89 10.96
CA GLN A 121 -12.77 15.51 11.88
C GLN A 121 -12.38 15.91 13.30
N GLU A 122 -13.38 16.16 14.13
CA GLU A 122 -13.18 16.38 15.56
C GLU A 122 -13.39 15.06 16.29
N THR A 123 -12.42 14.67 17.11
CA THR A 123 -12.53 13.50 17.98
C THR A 123 -13.53 13.74 19.11
N PRO A 124 -14.00 12.71 19.82
CA PRO A 124 -14.86 12.88 20.99
C PRO A 124 -14.26 13.75 22.11
N LEU A 125 -12.95 13.98 22.09
CA LEU A 125 -12.23 14.80 23.06
C LEU A 125 -12.08 16.27 22.61
N GLY A 126 -12.63 16.64 21.45
CA GLY A 126 -12.52 17.99 20.89
C GLY A 126 -11.20 18.26 20.14
N GLU A 127 -10.40 17.22 19.91
CA GLU A 127 -9.13 17.33 19.19
C GLU A 127 -9.34 17.10 17.69
N ALA A 128 -8.63 17.84 16.84
CA ALA A 128 -8.67 17.63 15.40
C ALA A 128 -7.89 16.37 15.01
N GLU A 129 -8.53 15.49 14.24
CA GLU A 129 -7.93 14.35 13.57
C GLU A 129 -8.06 14.55 12.06
N VAL A 130 -6.95 14.43 11.34
CA VAL A 130 -6.93 14.55 9.89
C VAL A 130 -6.72 13.18 9.27
N THR A 131 -7.47 12.88 8.21
CA THR A 131 -7.20 11.71 7.37
C THR A 131 -6.93 12.14 5.93
N CYS A 132 -5.76 11.78 5.42
CA CYS A 132 -5.38 11.94 4.03
C CYS A 132 -5.70 10.66 3.27
N TYR A 133 -6.31 10.78 2.10
CA TYR A 133 -6.72 9.68 1.27
C TYR A 133 -6.08 9.76 -0.12
N ALA A 134 -5.71 8.60 -0.66
CA ALA A 134 -5.51 8.37 -2.08
C ALA A 134 -6.40 7.21 -2.53
N ARG A 135 -7.31 7.45 -3.48
CA ARG A 135 -8.30 6.47 -3.97
C ARG A 135 -8.15 6.21 -5.45
N GLY A 136 -8.12 4.94 -5.86
CA GLY A 136 -7.95 4.55 -7.26
C GLY A 136 -8.47 3.14 -7.54
N ASP A 137 -9.09 2.97 -8.70
CA ASP A 137 -9.52 1.67 -9.26
C ASP A 137 -8.57 1.34 -10.43
N LEU A 138 -7.44 0.71 -10.14
CA LEU A 138 -6.33 0.63 -11.10
C LEU A 138 -6.51 -0.47 -12.15
N ASP A 139 -7.18 -1.55 -11.80
CA ASP A 139 -7.52 -2.65 -12.72
C ASP A 139 -8.87 -2.42 -13.41
N GLY A 140 -9.66 -1.43 -12.97
CA GLY A 140 -10.91 -1.06 -13.61
C GLY A 140 -12.04 -2.05 -13.32
N ASP A 141 -11.91 -2.84 -12.25
CA ASP A 141 -12.89 -3.85 -11.84
C ASP A 141 -14.04 -3.25 -11.00
N GLY A 142 -13.96 -1.95 -10.71
CA GLY A 142 -14.91 -1.21 -9.88
C GLY A 142 -14.58 -1.22 -8.40
N GLN A 143 -13.55 -1.95 -7.96
CA GLN A 143 -13.12 -2.02 -6.57
C GLN A 143 -12.04 -0.96 -6.30
N VAL A 144 -12.46 0.11 -5.63
CA VAL A 144 -11.56 1.20 -5.27
C VAL A 144 -10.58 0.76 -4.18
N SER A 145 -9.29 0.86 -4.46
CA SER A 145 -8.24 0.78 -3.44
C SER A 145 -8.10 2.11 -2.73
N VAL A 146 -8.14 2.08 -1.40
CA VAL A 146 -8.04 3.27 -0.53
C VAL A 146 -6.75 3.19 0.26
N PHE A 147 -5.89 4.17 0.06
CA PHE A 147 -4.69 4.39 0.86
C PHE A 147 -4.99 5.54 1.82
N SER A 148 -4.80 5.33 3.11
CA SER A 148 -5.05 6.36 4.11
C SER A 148 -3.92 6.50 5.12
N VAL A 149 -3.70 7.75 5.54
CA VAL A 149 -2.81 8.13 6.64
C VAL A 149 -3.59 9.06 7.55
N THR A 150 -3.56 8.79 8.85
CA THR A 150 -4.14 9.67 9.86
C THR A 150 -3.05 10.51 10.50
N LEU A 151 -3.39 11.75 10.83
CA LEU A 151 -2.55 12.71 11.54
C LEU A 151 -3.34 13.16 12.77
N ASP A 152 -2.79 12.91 13.96
CA ASP A 152 -3.41 13.33 15.21
C ASP A 152 -3.12 14.81 15.54
N ALA A 153 -3.71 15.31 16.63
CA ALA A 153 -3.52 16.70 17.06
C ALA A 153 -2.07 17.05 17.43
N ASN A 154 -1.22 16.06 17.69
CA ASN A 154 0.20 16.24 18.00
C ASN A 154 1.08 16.23 16.74
N GLY A 155 0.48 16.04 15.57
CA GLY A 155 1.20 15.92 14.30
C GLY A 155 1.84 14.55 14.08
N MET A 156 1.40 13.52 14.82
CA MET A 156 1.89 12.16 14.64
C MET A 156 1.13 11.47 13.51
N THR A 157 1.86 10.99 12.50
CA THR A 157 1.29 10.27 11.36
C THR A 157 1.20 8.76 11.63
N SER A 158 0.10 8.12 11.24
CA SER A 158 0.00 6.67 11.21
C SER A 158 0.84 6.05 10.08
N ALA A 159 1.03 4.73 10.14
CA ALA A 159 1.42 3.97 8.96
C ALA A 159 0.34 4.08 7.87
N VAL A 160 0.74 3.90 6.60
CA VAL A 160 -0.19 3.86 5.47
C VAL A 160 -1.06 2.61 5.57
N LYS A 161 -2.36 2.81 5.74
CA LYS A 161 -3.38 1.75 5.66
C LYS A 161 -3.81 1.58 4.21
N VAL A 162 -4.08 0.34 3.81
CA VAL A 162 -4.54 0.01 2.46
C VAL A 162 -5.76 -0.88 2.58
N GLU A 163 -6.88 -0.39 2.06
CA GLU A 163 -8.20 -1.04 2.13
C GLU A 163 -8.84 -1.05 0.74
N ARG A 164 -9.95 -1.77 0.62
CA ARG A 164 -10.79 -1.77 -0.58
C ARG A 164 -12.17 -1.29 -0.17
N GLU A 165 -12.75 -0.33 -0.89
CA GLU A 165 -14.13 0.09 -0.65
C GLU A 165 -15.05 -1.12 -0.88
N THR A 166 -15.75 -1.54 0.17
CA THR A 166 -16.82 -2.54 0.11
C THR A 166 -18.15 -1.81 -0.07
N GLU A 167 -18.93 -2.23 -1.06
CA GLU A 167 -20.30 -1.75 -1.33
C GLU A 167 -21.23 -1.85 -0.11
#